data_AF-A0A839ALT2-F1
#
_entry.id   AF-A0A839ALT2-F1
#
_cell.length_a   1.000
_cell.length_b   1.000
_cell.length_c   1.000
_cell.angle_alpha   90.00
_cell.angle_beta   90.00
_cell.angle_gamma   90.00
#
_symmetry.space_group_name_H-M   'P 1'
#
loop_
_entity.id
_entity.type
_entity.pdbx_description
1 polymer ?
#
loop_
_entity_poly.entity_id
_entity_poly.type
_entity_poly.pdbx_seq_one_letter_code
_entity_poly.pdbx_strand_id
1 'polypeptide(L)'
;MRIKFSYVLAIGLTAAVALWMAEGKVIVAGRADAEGATPPPAERAPEAAQKPFAVRVKLVEAQTRRAVLEIRGRTEAEARVVVRAETDARIVERPVTEGALVEPGAVLCVLDRGVREAQVLEAKALLAQAELDFQASSSLNTKGFAAETRVAALKAQRDAAKARLSEAELELERTVIKAPVAGRVESPMAEVGTTLDKGDACATIVDTNPMLAIGQVSERDIAKTSLGQPARVELVTGTTAEGKVRYIAPSADADTRTFRIEVELPNADGKLLDGTTALTRLPLNEGHAHKISPAALTLNDEGRVGLRLVDDENRVAFAPVTVLGGETDGVWVDGLPDKARVIVVGQDYVSEGETVEPVLDTAEVAQ
;
A
#
# COMPACT_ATOMS: atom_id res chain seq x y z
N MET A 1 -100.01 -39.99 -65.58
CA MET A 1 -100.10 -39.87 -64.11
C MET A 1 -99.01 -38.90 -63.67
N ARG A 2 -99.38 -37.84 -62.94
CA ARG A 2 -98.56 -36.63 -62.70
C ARG A 2 -97.25 -36.96 -61.97
N ILE A 3 -96.10 -36.64 -62.57
CA ILE A 3 -94.81 -36.63 -61.87
C ILE A 3 -94.95 -35.63 -60.72
N LYS A 4 -94.75 -36.08 -59.48
CA LYS A 4 -94.81 -35.19 -58.31
C LYS A 4 -93.67 -34.17 -58.42
N PHE A 5 -93.98 -32.89 -58.21
CA PHE A 5 -93.04 -31.77 -58.28
C PHE A 5 -91.76 -32.01 -57.45
N SER A 6 -91.86 -32.77 -56.36
CA SER A 6 -90.74 -33.19 -55.53
C SER A 6 -89.65 -33.97 -56.30
N TYR A 7 -90.01 -34.79 -57.29
CA TYR A 7 -89.01 -35.55 -58.07
C TYR A 7 -88.29 -34.67 -59.09
N VAL A 8 -88.99 -33.69 -59.67
CA VAL A 8 -88.37 -32.72 -60.60
C VAL A 8 -87.42 -31.79 -59.84
N LEU A 9 -87.81 -31.35 -58.64
CA LEU A 9 -86.96 -30.56 -57.76
C LEU A 9 -85.72 -31.34 -57.30
N ALA A 10 -85.89 -32.61 -56.93
CA ALA A 10 -84.78 -33.46 -56.49
C ALA A 10 -83.76 -33.70 -57.61
N ILE A 11 -84.22 -33.97 -58.84
CA ILE A 11 -83.35 -34.12 -60.01
C ILE A 11 -82.66 -32.80 -60.37
N GLY A 12 -83.36 -31.67 -60.27
CA GLY A 12 -82.78 -30.34 -60.49
C GLY A 12 -81.67 -30.01 -59.49
N LEU A 13 -81.89 -30.30 -58.20
CA LEU A 13 -80.89 -30.11 -57.15
C LEU A 13 -79.68 -31.03 -57.31
N THR A 14 -79.90 -32.31 -57.63
CA THR A 14 -78.79 -33.24 -57.87
C THR A 14 -77.99 -32.86 -59.11
N ALA A 15 -78.65 -32.41 -60.18
CA ALA A 15 -77.97 -31.89 -61.37
C ALA A 15 -77.16 -30.61 -61.05
N ALA A 16 -77.70 -29.69 -60.25
CA ALA A 16 -77.00 -28.47 -59.85
C ALA A 16 -75.77 -28.76 -58.98
N VAL A 17 -75.88 -29.69 -58.02
CA VAL A 17 -74.75 -30.11 -57.18
C VAL A 17 -73.69 -30.88 -57.98
N ALA A 18 -74.11 -31.75 -58.91
CA ALA A 18 -73.18 -32.44 -59.80
C ALA A 18 -72.46 -31.47 -60.75
N LEU A 19 -73.16 -30.45 -61.26
CA LEU A 19 -72.57 -29.40 -62.11
C LEU A 19 -71.58 -28.54 -61.30
N TRP A 20 -71.93 -28.19 -60.06
CA TRP A 20 -71.04 -27.45 -59.16
C TRP A 20 -69.78 -28.24 -58.79
N MET A 21 -69.89 -29.56 -58.57
CA MET A 21 -68.74 -30.43 -58.35
C MET A 21 -67.88 -30.60 -59.62
N ALA A 22 -68.49 -30.60 -60.81
CA ALA A 22 -67.77 -30.73 -62.09
C ALA A 22 -66.97 -29.46 -62.47
N GLU A 23 -67.36 -28.28 -61.99
CA GLU A 23 -66.61 -27.02 -62.21
C GLU A 23 -65.29 -26.93 -61.40
N GLY A 24 -65.00 -27.88 -60.50
CA GLY A 24 -63.68 -28.05 -59.91
C GLY A 24 -63.18 -26.90 -59.03
N LYS A 25 -64.02 -25.91 -58.69
CA LYS A 25 -63.67 -24.83 -57.76
C LYS A 25 -63.78 -25.31 -56.31
N VAL A 26 -62.72 -25.96 -55.84
CA VAL A 26 -62.54 -26.23 -54.41
C VAL A 26 -62.23 -24.91 -53.70
N ILE A 27 -63.26 -24.28 -53.12
CA ILE A 27 -63.08 -23.11 -52.27
C ILE A 27 -62.53 -23.62 -50.92
N VAL A 28 -61.20 -23.65 -50.81
CA VAL A 28 -60.54 -23.82 -49.51
C VAL A 28 -60.67 -22.50 -48.76
N ALA A 29 -61.48 -22.47 -47.72
CA ALA A 29 -61.59 -21.30 -46.85
C ALA A 29 -60.21 -20.95 -46.29
N GLY A 30 -59.69 -19.76 -46.63
CA GLY A 30 -58.42 -19.24 -46.11
C GLY A 30 -57.26 -19.08 -47.11
N ARG A 31 -57.44 -19.35 -48.41
CA ARG A 31 -56.47 -18.97 -49.47
C ARG A 31 -57.10 -17.90 -50.38
N ALA A 32 -56.50 -16.71 -50.40
CA ALA A 32 -56.90 -15.63 -51.30
C ALA A 32 -56.02 -15.70 -52.55
N ASP A 33 -56.51 -16.33 -53.62
CA ASP A 33 -55.85 -16.36 -54.92
C ASP A 33 -56.25 -15.12 -55.74
N ALA A 34 -55.89 -13.93 -55.24
CA ALA A 34 -56.03 -12.67 -55.95
C ALA A 34 -54.65 -12.07 -56.24
N GLU A 35 -54.43 -11.52 -57.45
CA GLU A 35 -53.23 -10.74 -57.79
C GLU A 35 -53.14 -9.51 -56.86
N GLY A 36 -52.34 -9.63 -55.80
CA GLY A 36 -52.21 -8.63 -54.73
C GLY A 36 -52.48 -9.15 -53.31
N ALA A 37 -52.77 -10.45 -53.13
CA ALA A 37 -52.93 -11.05 -51.81
C ALA A 37 -51.59 -11.21 -51.07
N THR A 38 -51.57 -10.87 -49.78
CA THR A 38 -50.41 -11.00 -48.89
C THR A 38 -49.98 -12.47 -48.77
N PRO A 39 -48.69 -12.83 -48.99
CA PRO A 39 -48.24 -14.21 -48.94
C PRO A 39 -48.47 -14.87 -47.57
N PRO A 40 -48.66 -16.21 -47.53
CA PRO A 40 -48.81 -16.98 -46.31
C PRO A 40 -47.65 -16.73 -45.32
N PRO A 41 -47.89 -16.72 -43.99
CA PRO A 41 -46.85 -16.47 -42.99
C PRO A 41 -45.61 -17.35 -43.10
N ALA A 42 -45.73 -18.56 -43.66
CA ALA A 42 -44.63 -19.51 -43.85
C ALA A 42 -43.56 -19.03 -44.86
N GLU A 43 -43.91 -18.16 -45.81
CA GLU A 43 -42.97 -17.64 -46.82
C GLU A 43 -42.30 -16.32 -46.41
N ARG A 44 -42.74 -15.70 -45.30
CA ARG A 44 -42.06 -14.55 -44.68
C ARG A 44 -40.87 -14.94 -43.81
N ALA A 45 -40.73 -16.22 -43.47
CA ALA A 45 -39.71 -16.72 -42.56
C ALA A 45 -38.27 -16.86 -43.12
N PRO A 46 -37.97 -16.93 -44.44
CA PRO A 46 -36.57 -17.03 -44.88
C PRO A 46 -35.86 -15.68 -45.02
N GLU A 47 -36.59 -14.56 -45.18
CA GLU A 47 -35.98 -13.27 -45.53
C GLU A 47 -35.71 -12.37 -44.31
N ALA A 48 -36.38 -12.61 -43.18
CA ALA A 48 -36.06 -11.96 -41.90
C ALA A 48 -34.86 -12.60 -41.17
N ALA A 49 -34.32 -13.71 -41.69
CA ALA A 49 -33.28 -14.51 -41.03
C ALA A 49 -31.83 -14.13 -41.41
N GLN A 50 -31.59 -13.04 -42.15
CA GLN A 50 -30.25 -12.73 -42.68
C GLN A 50 -29.68 -11.34 -42.34
N LYS A 51 -30.33 -10.56 -41.47
CA LYS A 51 -29.69 -9.34 -40.97
C LYS A 51 -29.05 -9.63 -39.61
N PRO A 52 -27.71 -9.56 -39.51
CA PRO A 52 -27.04 -9.76 -38.23
C PRO A 52 -27.51 -8.71 -37.22
N PHE A 53 -27.58 -9.08 -35.95
CA PHE A 53 -28.04 -8.17 -34.89
C PHE A 53 -27.08 -6.98 -34.78
N ALA A 54 -27.61 -5.76 -34.79
CA ALA A 54 -26.79 -4.56 -34.71
C ALA A 54 -26.40 -4.27 -33.26
N VAL A 55 -25.10 -4.16 -33.01
CA VAL A 55 -24.55 -3.84 -31.68
C VAL A 55 -23.76 -2.56 -31.75
N ARG A 56 -23.74 -1.80 -30.65
CA ARG A 56 -22.92 -0.59 -30.58
C ARG A 56 -21.56 -0.93 -30.04
N VAL A 57 -20.50 -0.58 -30.77
CA VAL A 57 -19.11 -0.84 -30.38
C VAL A 57 -18.35 0.44 -30.13
N LYS A 58 -17.53 0.46 -29.09
CA LYS A 58 -16.57 1.52 -28.81
C LYS A 58 -15.16 0.99 -28.97
N LEU A 59 -14.33 1.73 -29.72
CA LEU A 59 -12.91 1.45 -29.77
C LEU A 59 -12.26 1.94 -28.47
N VAL A 60 -11.63 1.02 -27.74
CA VAL A 60 -10.86 1.34 -26.54
C VAL A 60 -9.40 1.04 -26.78
N GLU A 61 -8.54 1.93 -26.33
CA GLU A 61 -7.08 1.78 -26.40
C GLU A 61 -6.51 1.64 -24.99
N ALA A 62 -5.49 0.80 -24.86
CA ALA A 62 -4.79 0.59 -23.61
C ALA A 62 -4.05 1.86 -23.21
N GLN A 63 -4.20 2.25 -21.95
CA GLN A 63 -3.47 3.35 -21.35
C GLN A 63 -2.51 2.79 -20.30
N THR A 64 -1.31 3.37 -20.23
CA THR A 64 -0.37 3.05 -19.16
C THR A 64 -0.92 3.56 -17.84
N ARG A 65 -1.22 2.65 -16.92
CA ARG A 65 -1.72 2.95 -15.58
C ARG A 65 -0.75 2.42 -14.54
N ARG A 66 -0.28 3.31 -13.66
CA ARG A 66 0.36 2.89 -12.41
C ARG A 66 -0.71 2.67 -11.37
N ALA A 67 -0.93 1.43 -10.99
CA ALA A 67 -1.72 1.15 -9.80
C ALA A 67 -0.99 1.74 -8.58
N VAL A 68 -1.74 2.20 -7.59
CA VAL A 68 -1.18 2.75 -6.35
C VAL A 68 -1.69 1.90 -5.20
N LEU A 69 -0.78 1.38 -4.39
CA LEU A 69 -1.12 0.75 -3.12
C LEU A 69 -1.19 1.84 -2.05
N GLU A 70 -2.38 2.04 -1.49
CA GLU A 70 -2.61 2.97 -0.40
C GLU A 70 -2.52 2.27 0.95
N ILE A 71 -1.66 2.79 1.82
CA ILE A 71 -1.38 2.22 3.13
C ILE A 71 -1.61 3.29 4.17
N ARG A 72 -2.52 3.01 5.10
CA ARG A 72 -2.79 3.88 6.24
C ARG A 72 -1.87 3.53 7.39
N GLY A 73 -1.39 4.55 8.08
CA GLY A 73 -0.55 4.38 9.25
C GLY A 73 -0.26 5.71 9.92
N ARG A 74 0.95 5.86 10.44
CA ARG A 74 1.35 7.07 11.16
C ARG A 74 2.84 7.35 10.99
N THR A 75 3.24 8.57 11.29
CA THR A 75 4.65 8.90 11.47
C THR A 75 5.17 8.40 12.80
N GLU A 76 6.43 8.00 12.82
CA GLU A 76 7.15 7.52 14.00
C GLU A 76 8.59 8.07 13.94
N ALA A 77 9.06 8.62 15.05
CA ALA A 77 10.45 9.02 15.19
C ALA A 77 11.40 7.83 15.00
N GLU A 78 12.59 8.04 14.43
CA GLU A 78 13.54 6.95 14.21
C GLU A 78 14.04 6.36 15.54
N ALA A 79 14.32 7.22 16.51
CA ALA A 79 14.75 6.82 17.83
C ALA A 79 14.10 7.68 18.91
N ARG A 80 13.64 7.03 19.97
CA ARG A 80 13.21 7.69 21.22
C ARG A 80 14.08 7.14 22.34
N VAL A 81 15.03 7.94 22.80
CA VAL A 81 16.04 7.54 23.78
C VAL A 81 15.81 8.28 25.09
N VAL A 82 15.49 7.54 26.14
CA VAL A 82 15.40 8.08 27.50
C VAL A 82 16.80 8.04 28.13
N VAL A 83 17.39 9.21 28.32
CA VAL A 83 18.73 9.39 28.91
C VAL A 83 18.62 9.36 30.43
N ARG A 84 19.34 8.43 31.04
CA ARG A 84 19.24 8.12 32.48
C ARG A 84 20.51 8.49 33.23
N ALA A 85 20.35 8.77 34.52
CA ALA A 85 21.46 8.95 35.44
C ALA A 85 22.16 7.61 35.70
N GLU A 86 23.49 7.62 35.67
CA GLU A 86 24.32 6.45 35.99
C GLU A 86 24.76 6.42 37.47
N THR A 87 24.54 7.53 38.18
CA THR A 87 24.91 7.74 39.59
C THR A 87 23.85 8.59 40.29
N ASP A 88 23.81 8.51 41.61
CA ASP A 88 22.91 9.30 42.45
C ASP A 88 23.52 10.67 42.80
N ALA A 89 22.74 11.73 42.58
CA ALA A 89 23.03 13.09 43.02
C ALA A 89 21.88 14.05 42.69
N ARG A 90 21.94 15.25 43.29
CA ARG A 90 21.00 16.34 43.02
C ARG A 90 21.34 17.05 41.72
N ILE A 91 20.34 17.41 40.92
CA ILE A 91 20.54 18.25 39.72
C ILE A 91 20.85 19.68 40.14
N VAL A 92 21.99 20.19 39.67
CA VAL A 92 22.43 21.58 39.91
C VAL A 92 22.11 22.46 38.71
N GLU A 93 22.29 21.94 37.50
CA GLU A 93 22.07 22.71 36.27
C GLU A 93 21.40 21.87 35.18
N ARG A 94 20.60 22.56 34.36
CA ARG A 94 19.98 22.04 33.15
C ARG A 94 20.21 23.05 32.02
N PRO A 95 21.31 22.92 31.26
CA PRO A 95 21.67 23.90 30.22
C PRO A 95 20.77 23.82 28.97
N VAL A 96 19.99 22.75 28.81
CA VAL A 96 19.10 22.53 27.65
C VAL A 96 17.64 22.67 28.05
N THR A 97 16.85 23.30 27.19
CA THR A 97 15.40 23.46 27.37
C THR A 97 14.62 22.40 26.61
N GLU A 98 13.40 22.13 27.07
CA GLU A 98 12.46 21.27 26.36
C GLU A 98 12.19 21.83 24.95
N GLY A 99 12.08 20.95 23.96
CA GLY A 99 11.92 21.31 22.56
C GLY A 99 13.21 21.78 21.87
N ALA A 100 14.34 21.94 22.57
CA ALA A 100 15.60 22.27 21.94
C ALA A 100 16.17 21.10 21.12
N LEU A 101 16.90 21.43 20.04
CA LEU A 101 17.68 20.46 19.28
C LEU A 101 19.04 20.27 19.95
N VAL A 102 19.45 19.02 20.13
CA VAL A 102 20.73 18.65 20.72
C VAL A 102 21.51 17.74 19.78
N GLU A 103 22.83 17.89 19.81
CA GLU A 103 23.78 17.02 19.12
C GLU A 103 24.36 15.98 20.09
N PRO A 104 24.95 14.87 19.60
CA PRO A 104 25.64 13.91 20.44
C PRO A 104 26.72 14.59 21.29
N GLY A 105 26.75 14.29 22.59
CA GLY A 105 27.67 14.87 23.56
C GLY A 105 27.20 16.18 24.21
N ALA A 106 26.08 16.76 23.77
CA ALA A 106 25.50 17.93 24.44
C ALA A 106 25.12 17.61 25.90
N VAL A 107 25.43 18.50 26.82
CA VAL A 107 25.10 18.32 28.24
C VAL A 107 23.61 18.54 28.45
N LEU A 108 22.93 17.61 29.10
CA LEU A 108 21.48 17.67 29.37
C LEU A 108 21.21 18.05 30.83
N CYS A 109 21.87 17.36 31.76
CA CYS A 109 21.80 17.62 33.19
C CYS A 109 23.20 17.58 33.80
N VAL A 110 23.45 18.46 34.76
CA VAL A 110 24.65 18.46 35.60
C VAL A 110 24.22 18.14 37.02
N LEU A 111 24.76 17.04 37.55
CA LEU A 111 24.56 16.61 38.92
C LEU A 111 25.59 17.24 39.85
N ASP A 112 25.26 17.33 41.13
CA ASP A 112 26.16 17.77 42.17
C ASP A 112 27.36 16.83 42.28
N ARG A 113 28.56 17.39 42.12
CA ARG A 113 29.81 16.65 42.15
C ARG A 113 30.14 16.15 43.56
N GLY A 114 29.62 16.80 44.60
CA GLY A 114 29.85 16.42 46.00
C GLY A 114 31.33 16.22 46.31
N VAL A 115 31.69 15.03 46.81
CA VAL A 115 33.08 14.68 47.17
C VAL A 115 33.88 14.05 46.03
N ARG A 116 33.29 13.83 44.84
CA ARG A 116 33.90 13.06 43.75
C ARG A 116 35.17 13.73 43.22
N GLU A 117 35.22 15.07 43.14
CA GLU A 117 36.44 15.79 42.77
C GLU A 117 37.58 15.57 43.78
N ALA A 118 37.27 15.56 45.08
CA ALA A 118 38.25 15.28 46.12
C ALA A 118 38.75 13.83 46.06
N GLN A 119 37.87 12.87 45.75
CA GLN A 119 38.25 11.46 45.55
C GLN A 119 39.18 11.25 44.35
N VAL A 120 38.95 11.97 43.24
CA VAL A 120 39.88 11.97 42.09
C VAL A 120 41.24 12.50 42.50
N LEU A 121 41.29 13.61 43.26
CA LEU A 121 42.55 14.18 43.75
C LEU A 121 43.30 13.23 44.70
N GLU A 122 42.58 12.56 45.60
CA GLU A 122 43.15 11.55 46.50
C GLU A 122 43.73 10.35 45.72
N ALA A 123 42.95 9.78 44.81
CA ALA A 123 43.38 8.64 43.99
C ALA A 123 44.58 8.99 43.11
N LYS A 124 44.63 10.22 42.59
CA LYS A 124 45.75 10.73 41.79
C LYS A 124 47.03 10.84 42.63
N ALA A 125 46.93 11.31 43.87
CA ALA A 125 48.08 11.37 44.78
C ALA A 125 48.61 9.97 45.12
N LEU A 126 47.72 9.00 45.37
CA LEU A 126 48.08 7.61 45.63
C LEU A 126 48.76 6.94 44.42
N LEU A 127 48.27 7.20 43.20
CA LEU A 127 48.92 6.73 41.98
C LEU A 127 50.33 7.31 41.84
N ALA A 128 50.49 8.62 42.03
CA ALA A 128 51.79 9.28 41.93
C ALA A 128 52.79 8.69 42.93
N GLN A 129 52.37 8.40 44.16
CA GLN A 129 53.21 7.72 45.16
C GLN A 129 53.62 6.30 44.69
N ALA A 130 52.64 5.48 44.27
CA ALA A 130 52.91 4.11 43.84
C ALA A 130 53.80 4.03 42.58
N GLU A 131 53.67 5.00 41.68
CA GLU A 131 54.54 5.13 40.50
C GLU A 131 55.98 5.45 40.89
N LEU A 132 56.20 6.37 41.82
CA LEU A 132 57.55 6.68 42.34
C LEU A 132 58.19 5.47 42.99
N ASP A 133 57.44 4.74 43.84
CA ASP A 133 57.94 3.55 44.53
C ASP A 133 58.31 2.43 43.54
N PHE A 134 57.43 2.17 42.56
CA PHE A 134 57.70 1.19 41.51
C PHE A 134 58.92 1.57 40.66
N GLN A 135 59.03 2.82 40.23
CA GLN A 135 60.16 3.32 39.45
C GLN A 135 61.47 3.19 40.23
N ALA A 136 61.48 3.60 41.50
CA ALA A 136 62.64 3.47 42.38
C ALA A 136 63.08 2.01 42.50
N SER A 137 62.16 1.10 42.84
CA SER A 137 62.49 -0.33 42.99
C SER A 137 62.88 -1.00 41.68
N SER A 138 62.26 -0.63 40.56
CA SER A 138 62.62 -1.14 39.24
C SER A 138 64.05 -0.74 38.86
N SER A 139 64.40 0.54 39.07
CA SER A 139 65.76 1.04 38.81
C SER A 139 66.83 0.38 39.69
N LEU A 140 66.50 0.07 40.94
CA LEU A 140 67.38 -0.66 41.86
C LEU A 140 67.53 -2.14 41.44
N ASN A 141 66.46 -2.77 40.98
CA ASN A 141 66.47 -4.15 40.50
C ASN A 141 67.33 -4.30 39.24
N THR A 142 67.26 -3.37 38.28
CA THR A 142 68.15 -3.36 37.10
C THR A 142 69.62 -3.29 37.48
N LYS A 143 69.95 -2.68 38.62
CA LYS A 143 71.30 -2.59 39.17
C LYS A 143 71.66 -3.76 40.11
N GLY A 144 70.77 -4.74 40.32
CA GLY A 144 70.97 -5.88 41.20
C GLY A 144 70.76 -5.61 42.70
N PHE A 145 70.20 -4.45 43.07
CA PHE A 145 70.03 -4.01 44.46
C PHE A 145 68.61 -4.22 45.03
N ALA A 146 67.67 -4.74 44.25
CA ALA A 146 66.31 -5.07 44.70
C ALA A 146 65.90 -6.46 44.20
N ALA A 147 64.98 -7.10 44.91
CA ALA A 147 64.45 -8.40 44.53
C ALA A 147 63.32 -8.26 43.48
N GLU A 148 63.27 -9.17 42.51
CA GLU A 148 62.22 -9.19 41.47
C GLU A 148 60.81 -9.26 42.08
N THR A 149 60.65 -10.04 43.16
CA THR A 149 59.38 -10.16 43.90
C THR A 149 58.91 -8.81 44.47
N ARG A 150 59.83 -7.94 44.89
CA ARG A 150 59.52 -6.58 45.37
C ARG A 150 59.07 -5.68 44.22
N VAL A 151 59.74 -5.74 43.08
CA VAL A 151 59.35 -4.99 41.88
C VAL A 151 57.96 -5.43 41.41
N ALA A 152 57.70 -6.73 41.38
CA ALA A 152 56.40 -7.29 41.01
C ALA A 152 55.29 -6.82 41.97
N ALA A 153 55.54 -6.81 43.28
CA ALA A 153 54.58 -6.31 44.28
C ALA A 153 54.27 -4.81 44.10
N LEU A 154 55.30 -3.97 43.89
CA LEU A 154 55.11 -2.53 43.67
C LEU A 154 54.43 -2.23 42.33
N LYS A 155 54.71 -3.03 41.29
CA LYS A 155 53.97 -2.97 40.03
C LYS A 155 52.49 -3.21 40.25
N ALA A 156 52.14 -4.27 41.00
CA ALA A 156 50.74 -4.58 41.32
C ALA A 156 50.08 -3.45 42.14
N GLN A 157 50.80 -2.83 43.08
CA GLN A 157 50.29 -1.68 43.84
C GLN A 157 50.04 -0.46 42.95
N ARG A 158 50.95 -0.16 42.02
CA ARG A 158 50.77 0.89 41.01
C ARG A 158 49.56 0.62 40.13
N ASP A 159 49.42 -0.61 39.63
CA ASP A 159 48.31 -1.02 38.79
C ASP A 159 46.96 -0.90 39.54
N ALA A 160 46.92 -1.27 40.82
CA ALA A 160 45.76 -1.08 41.69
C ALA A 160 45.43 0.41 41.93
N ALA A 161 46.43 1.26 42.19
CA ALA A 161 46.22 2.70 42.36
C ALA A 161 45.71 3.35 41.06
N LYS A 162 46.20 2.91 39.89
CA LYS A 162 45.74 3.36 38.59
C LYS A 162 44.27 3.00 38.36
N ALA A 163 43.87 1.78 38.71
CA ALA A 163 42.48 1.36 38.62
C ALA A 163 41.56 2.22 39.49
N ARG A 164 41.98 2.55 40.72
CA ARG A 164 41.23 3.43 41.63
C ARG A 164 41.06 4.86 41.08
N LEU A 165 42.10 5.41 40.47
CA LEU A 165 41.99 6.72 39.81
C LEU A 165 40.97 6.67 38.67
N SER A 166 41.04 5.65 37.82
CA SER A 166 40.10 5.49 36.71
C SER A 166 38.65 5.32 37.18
N GLU A 167 38.43 4.65 38.31
CA GLU A 167 37.10 4.50 38.93
C GLU A 167 36.57 5.86 39.44
N ALA A 168 37.40 6.63 40.16
CA ALA A 168 37.03 7.95 40.65
C ALA A 168 36.76 8.95 39.51
N GLU A 169 37.55 8.90 38.43
CA GLU A 169 37.36 9.76 37.25
C GLU A 169 36.04 9.42 36.53
N LEU A 170 35.72 8.14 36.35
CA LEU A 170 34.46 7.71 35.74
C LEU A 170 33.25 8.13 36.59
N GLU A 171 33.36 8.01 37.90
CA GLU A 171 32.30 8.42 38.82
C GLU A 171 32.07 9.94 38.80
N LEU A 172 33.13 10.73 38.65
CA LEU A 172 33.02 12.17 38.40
C LEU A 172 32.42 12.47 37.02
N GLU A 173 32.80 11.74 35.96
CA GLU A 173 32.25 11.94 34.61
C GLU A 173 30.74 11.68 34.57
N ARG A 174 30.25 10.66 35.30
CA ARG A 174 28.82 10.34 35.43
C ARG A 174 27.97 11.45 36.01
N THR A 175 28.58 12.46 36.65
CA THR A 175 27.85 13.65 37.13
C THR A 175 27.38 14.54 35.97
N VAL A 176 27.95 14.39 34.77
CA VAL A 176 27.57 15.15 33.58
C VAL A 176 26.82 14.24 32.62
N ILE A 177 25.49 14.35 32.61
CA ILE A 177 24.63 13.53 31.74
C ILE A 177 24.59 14.17 30.35
N LYS A 178 25.07 13.44 29.34
CA LYS A 178 25.18 13.91 27.95
C LYS A 178 24.20 13.19 27.01
N ALA A 179 23.88 13.83 25.90
CA ALA A 179 23.07 13.25 24.83
C ALA A 179 23.83 12.13 24.08
N PRO A 180 23.30 10.90 24.00
CA PRO A 180 23.92 9.82 23.23
C PRO A 180 23.64 9.92 21.73
N VAL A 181 22.57 10.59 21.34
CA VAL A 181 22.12 10.75 19.94
C VAL A 181 21.70 12.19 19.68
N ALA A 182 21.68 12.58 18.40
CA ALA A 182 21.08 13.84 17.98
C ALA A 182 19.56 13.75 18.11
N GLY A 183 18.90 14.88 18.34
CA GLY A 183 17.44 14.93 18.32
C GLY A 183 16.86 16.10 19.09
N ARG A 184 15.54 16.07 19.25
CA ARG A 184 14.81 17.08 20.02
C ARG A 184 14.51 16.57 21.42
N VAL A 185 14.69 17.43 22.42
CA VAL A 185 14.37 17.06 23.80
C VAL A 185 12.85 17.11 24.02
N GLU A 186 12.28 15.98 24.42
CA GLU A 186 10.87 15.81 24.75
C GLU A 186 10.60 16.20 26.22
N SER A 187 9.40 16.74 26.46
CA SER A 187 8.90 17.08 27.80
C SER A 187 8.23 15.85 28.45
N PRO A 188 8.36 15.61 29.77
CA PRO A 188 9.08 16.43 30.74
C PRO A 188 10.58 16.07 30.86
N MET A 189 11.39 17.07 31.19
CA MET A 189 12.75 16.88 31.71
C MET A 189 12.78 16.86 33.24
N ALA A 190 13.87 16.34 33.81
CA ALA A 190 14.12 16.46 35.24
C ALA A 190 14.41 17.92 35.64
N GLU A 191 13.85 18.32 36.78
CA GLU A 191 13.89 19.70 37.26
C GLU A 191 15.15 19.99 38.09
N VAL A 192 15.65 21.23 38.00
CA VAL A 192 16.79 21.66 38.83
C VAL A 192 16.40 21.58 40.30
N GLY A 193 17.28 20.98 41.10
CA GLY A 193 17.08 20.80 42.52
C GLY A 193 16.41 19.50 42.93
N THR A 194 15.97 18.65 42.00
CA THR A 194 15.54 17.27 42.31
C THR A 194 16.75 16.35 42.51
N THR A 195 16.58 15.27 43.26
CA THR A 195 17.57 14.19 43.35
C THR A 195 17.24 13.13 42.31
N LEU A 196 18.22 12.74 41.51
CA LEU A 196 18.12 11.57 40.65
C LEU A 196 18.85 10.41 41.29
N ASP A 197 18.21 9.24 41.30
CA ASP A 197 18.84 7.97 41.60
C ASP A 197 19.38 7.33 40.31
N LYS A 198 20.27 6.35 40.47
CA LYS A 198 20.77 5.57 39.34
C LYS A 198 19.61 4.88 38.59
N GLY A 199 19.45 5.21 37.31
CA GLY A 199 18.38 4.71 36.45
C GLY A 199 17.23 5.69 36.24
N ASP A 200 17.18 6.80 36.99
CA ASP A 200 16.17 7.83 36.78
C ASP A 200 16.42 8.60 35.48
N ALA A 201 15.32 9.05 34.86
CA ALA A 201 15.39 9.80 33.60
C ALA A 201 15.75 11.27 33.84
N CYS A 202 16.81 11.75 33.18
CA CYS A 202 17.13 13.19 33.12
C CYS A 202 16.34 13.86 31.97
N ALA A 203 16.31 13.23 30.80
CA ALA A 203 15.64 13.76 29.62
C ALA A 203 15.31 12.64 28.62
N THR A 204 14.34 12.89 27.74
CA THR A 204 14.05 12.03 26.59
C THR A 204 14.43 12.76 25.31
N ILE A 205 15.19 12.13 24.44
CA ILE A 205 15.57 12.66 23.13
C ILE A 205 14.81 11.88 22.07
N VAL A 206 14.18 12.63 21.16
CA VAL A 206 13.45 12.09 20.02
C VAL A 206 14.18 12.49 18.75
N ASP A 207 14.75 11.50 18.07
CA ASP A 207 15.34 11.68 16.76
C ASP A 207 14.23 11.71 15.70
N THR A 208 14.05 12.88 15.10
CA THR A 208 12.98 13.15 14.15
C THR A 208 13.47 13.30 12.72
N ASN A 209 14.78 13.14 12.47
CA ASN A 209 15.35 13.31 11.14
C ASN A 209 16.43 12.24 10.85
N PRO A 210 16.08 11.17 10.09
CA PRO A 210 14.84 11.02 9.34
C PRO A 210 13.60 10.71 10.20
N MET A 211 12.43 11.03 9.65
CA MET A 211 11.13 10.60 10.18
C MET A 211 10.71 9.32 9.45
N LEU A 212 10.05 8.39 10.14
CA LEU A 212 9.51 7.18 9.52
C LEU A 212 8.01 7.33 9.32
N ALA A 213 7.48 6.92 8.18
CA ALA A 213 6.07 6.64 8.01
C ALA A 213 5.85 5.13 8.06
N ILE A 214 5.23 4.68 9.13
CA ILE A 214 4.97 3.27 9.39
C ILE A 214 3.58 2.91 8.90
N GLY A 215 3.44 1.73 8.32
CA GLY A 215 2.17 1.24 7.80
C GLY A 215 2.10 -0.28 7.83
N GLN A 216 0.89 -0.81 7.69
CA GLN A 216 0.64 -2.25 7.66
C GLN A 216 0.15 -2.66 6.28
N VAL A 217 0.80 -3.64 5.67
CA VAL A 217 0.47 -4.16 4.34
C VAL A 217 -0.06 -5.57 4.44
N SER A 218 -1.16 -5.87 3.73
CA SER A 218 -1.77 -7.20 3.75
C SER A 218 -0.86 -8.25 3.13
N GLU A 219 -1.01 -9.52 3.54
CA GLU A 219 -0.33 -10.66 2.91
C GLU A 219 -0.57 -10.74 1.39
N ARG A 220 -1.71 -10.24 0.89
CA ARG A 220 -2.03 -10.23 -0.54
C ARG A 220 -1.23 -9.19 -1.34
N ASP A 221 -0.82 -8.12 -0.69
CA ASP A 221 -0.19 -6.97 -1.34
C ASP A 221 1.31 -6.84 -1.02
N ILE A 222 1.81 -7.56 -0.01
CA ILE A 222 3.22 -7.48 0.42
C ILE A 222 4.19 -7.85 -0.70
N ALA A 223 3.84 -8.84 -1.54
CA ALA A 223 4.63 -9.26 -2.69
C ALA A 223 4.77 -8.17 -3.77
N LYS A 224 3.92 -7.14 -3.73
CA LYS A 224 3.93 -5.98 -4.65
C LYS A 224 4.79 -4.83 -4.12
N THR A 225 5.32 -4.95 -2.90
CA THR A 225 6.18 -3.94 -2.27
C THR A 225 7.64 -4.38 -2.33
N SER A 226 8.57 -3.44 -2.49
CA SER A 226 10.01 -3.73 -2.54
C SER A 226 10.83 -2.72 -1.75
N LEU A 227 11.99 -3.16 -1.25
CA LEU A 227 12.94 -2.27 -0.59
C LEU A 227 13.47 -1.23 -1.58
N GLY A 228 13.61 0.01 -1.12
CA GLY A 228 14.02 1.16 -1.94
C GLY A 228 12.93 1.75 -2.84
N GLN A 229 11.71 1.19 -2.84
CA GLN A 229 10.61 1.69 -3.65
C GLN A 229 10.23 3.12 -3.23
N PRO A 230 10.06 4.07 -4.18
CA PRO A 230 9.64 5.42 -3.85
C PRO A 230 8.22 5.41 -3.30
N ALA A 231 7.94 6.28 -2.35
CA ALA A 231 6.65 6.41 -1.71
C ALA A 231 6.29 7.88 -1.52
N ARG A 232 5.03 8.22 -1.71
CA ARG A 232 4.49 9.54 -1.37
C ARG A 232 3.64 9.42 -0.13
N VAL A 233 3.95 10.17 0.91
CA VAL A 233 3.25 10.17 2.18
C VAL A 233 2.48 11.48 2.32
N GLU A 234 1.19 11.38 2.58
CA GLU A 234 0.31 12.51 2.86
C GLU A 234 -0.17 12.44 4.32
N LEU A 235 0.11 13.49 5.09
CA LEU A 235 -0.32 13.59 6.48
C LEU A 235 -1.72 14.16 6.57
N VAL A 236 -2.43 13.84 7.64
CA VAL A 236 -3.75 14.44 7.96
C VAL A 236 -3.69 15.97 8.09
N THR A 237 -2.51 16.53 8.34
CA THR A 237 -2.25 17.98 8.39
C THR A 237 -2.20 18.65 7.00
N GLY A 238 -2.24 17.87 5.92
CA GLY A 238 -2.10 18.35 4.54
C GLY A 238 -0.64 18.42 4.05
N THR A 239 0.34 18.18 4.93
CA THR A 239 1.75 18.10 4.55
C THR A 239 2.00 16.84 3.71
N THR A 240 2.70 16.99 2.60
CA THR A 240 3.17 15.85 1.79
C THR A 240 4.67 15.72 1.89
N ALA A 241 5.15 14.47 1.91
CA ALA A 241 6.57 14.14 1.93
C ALA A 241 6.84 12.98 0.97
N GLU A 242 7.99 13.01 0.32
CA GLU A 242 8.45 11.93 -0.54
C GLU A 242 9.58 11.18 0.15
N GLY A 243 9.55 9.86 0.05
CA GLY A 243 10.49 8.98 0.73
C GLY A 243 10.67 7.66 -0.01
N LYS A 244 11.32 6.73 0.68
CA LYS A 244 11.60 5.39 0.14
C LYS A 244 11.31 4.32 1.20
N VAL A 245 10.81 3.17 0.76
CA VAL A 245 10.65 2.00 1.64
C VAL A 245 12.04 1.56 2.11
N ARG A 246 12.30 1.66 3.41
CA ARG A 246 13.58 1.27 4.02
C ARG A 246 13.51 -0.12 4.63
N TYR A 247 12.36 -0.47 5.19
CA TYR A 247 12.18 -1.71 5.91
C TYR A 247 10.82 -2.35 5.57
N ILE A 248 10.85 -3.67 5.45
CA ILE A 248 9.69 -4.54 5.32
C ILE A 248 9.89 -5.65 6.34
N ALA A 249 8.94 -5.82 7.25
CA ALA A 249 9.04 -6.85 8.28
C ALA A 249 9.14 -8.24 7.63
N PRO A 250 10.05 -9.11 8.10
CA PRO A 250 10.19 -10.47 7.56
C PRO A 250 9.06 -11.40 8.01
N SER A 251 8.32 -11.03 9.04
CA SER A 251 7.22 -11.80 9.62
C SER A 251 5.96 -10.95 9.70
N ALA A 252 4.81 -11.57 9.43
CA ALA A 252 3.51 -10.95 9.64
C ALA A 252 3.16 -10.86 11.12
N ASP A 253 2.38 -9.85 11.48
CA ASP A 253 1.62 -9.80 12.71
C ASP A 253 0.56 -10.92 12.68
N ALA A 254 0.55 -11.77 13.72
CA ALA A 254 -0.24 -13.01 13.73
C ALA A 254 -1.76 -12.75 13.81
N ASP A 255 -2.16 -11.65 14.45
CA ASP A 255 -3.57 -11.31 14.67
C ASP A 255 -4.19 -10.66 13.43
N THR A 256 -3.43 -9.78 12.77
CA THR A 256 -3.91 -9.00 11.62
C THR A 256 -3.50 -9.56 10.27
N ARG A 257 -2.53 -10.49 10.23
CA ARG A 257 -1.90 -11.02 8.99
C ARG A 257 -1.37 -9.91 8.09
N THR A 258 -0.78 -8.89 8.70
CA THR A 258 -0.17 -7.76 8.01
C THR A 258 1.31 -7.66 8.30
N PHE A 259 2.05 -7.07 7.36
CA PHE A 259 3.48 -6.84 7.46
C PHE A 259 3.73 -5.36 7.68
N ARG A 260 4.51 -5.03 8.71
CA ARG A 260 4.96 -3.67 8.98
C ARG A 260 5.91 -3.23 7.88
N ILE A 261 5.65 -2.08 7.28
CA ILE A 261 6.58 -1.39 6.39
C ILE A 261 6.98 -0.05 7.00
N GLU A 262 8.18 0.41 6.67
CA GLU A 262 8.69 1.71 7.08
C GLU A 262 9.21 2.46 5.87
N VAL A 263 8.66 3.65 5.66
CA VAL A 263 9.12 4.61 4.65
C VAL A 263 9.95 5.68 5.34
N GLU A 264 11.19 5.82 4.93
CA GLU A 264 12.10 6.87 5.41
C GLU A 264 11.75 8.20 4.72
N LEU A 265 11.49 9.22 5.52
CA LEU A 265 11.15 10.58 5.09
C LEU A 265 12.19 11.57 5.63
N PRO A 266 12.81 12.40 4.77
CA PRO A 266 13.66 13.49 5.24
C PRO A 266 12.81 14.53 6.00
N ASN A 267 13.30 15.01 7.14
CA ASN A 267 12.57 15.93 8.01
C ASN A 267 13.49 17.02 8.58
N ALA A 268 14.40 17.56 7.76
CA ALA A 268 15.37 18.56 8.19
C ALA A 268 14.71 19.88 8.65
N ASP A 269 13.51 20.19 8.16
CA ASP A 269 12.73 21.36 8.55
C ASP A 269 11.83 21.12 9.77
N GLY A 270 11.78 19.89 10.29
CA GLY A 270 11.02 19.52 11.49
C GLY A 270 9.50 19.65 11.34
N LYS A 271 8.97 19.66 10.12
CA LYS A 271 7.53 19.78 9.87
C LYS A 271 6.77 18.48 10.12
N LEU A 272 7.43 17.34 9.98
CA LEU A 272 6.83 16.04 10.27
C LEU A 272 6.92 15.81 11.78
N LEU A 273 5.77 15.62 12.41
CA LEU A 273 5.67 15.36 13.85
C LEU A 273 5.46 13.87 14.09
N ASP A 274 5.99 13.35 15.19
CA ASP A 274 5.79 11.98 15.65
C ASP A 274 4.29 11.72 15.95
N GLY A 275 3.80 10.52 15.63
CA GLY A 275 2.44 10.08 15.91
C GLY A 275 1.34 10.65 15.01
N THR A 276 1.68 11.37 13.93
CA THR A 276 0.68 11.96 13.03
C THR A 276 0.15 10.91 12.06
N THR A 277 -1.17 10.88 11.82
CA THR A 277 -1.75 9.95 10.84
C THR A 277 -1.25 10.24 9.42
N ALA A 278 -0.84 9.20 8.72
CA ALA A 278 -0.21 9.26 7.42
C ALA A 278 -0.88 8.28 6.44
N LEU A 279 -1.06 8.72 5.20
CA LEU A 279 -1.48 7.92 4.06
C LEU A 279 -0.30 7.79 3.10
N THR A 280 0.29 6.60 3.07
CA THR A 280 1.40 6.25 2.20
C THR A 280 0.87 5.69 0.89
N ARG A 281 1.29 6.28 -0.24
CA ARG A 281 0.97 5.85 -1.58
C ARG A 281 2.22 5.27 -2.25
N LEU A 282 2.20 3.97 -2.47
CA LEU A 282 3.26 3.24 -3.18
C LEU A 282 2.84 3.04 -4.64
N PRO A 283 3.57 3.59 -5.61
CA PRO A 283 3.35 3.29 -7.02
C PRO A 283 3.75 1.84 -7.28
N LEU A 284 2.81 1.03 -7.76
CA LEU A 284 3.05 -0.32 -8.24
C LEU A 284 3.54 -0.28 -9.69
N ASN A 285 3.95 -1.44 -10.20
CA ASN A 285 4.41 -1.58 -11.59
C ASN A 285 3.37 -1.05 -12.58
N GLU A 286 3.88 -0.45 -13.67
CA GLU A 286 3.07 0.00 -14.80
C GLU A 286 2.41 -1.21 -15.47
N GLY A 287 1.09 -1.12 -15.63
CA GLY A 287 0.30 -2.04 -16.43
C GLY A 287 -0.40 -1.29 -17.55
N HIS A 288 -0.72 -2.01 -18.62
CA HIS A 288 -1.66 -1.54 -19.63
C HIS A 288 -3.07 -1.84 -19.15
N ALA A 289 -3.95 -0.84 -19.16
CA ALA A 289 -5.34 -1.01 -18.76
C ALA A 289 -6.26 -0.19 -19.65
N HIS A 290 -7.50 -0.64 -19.80
CA HIS A 290 -8.52 0.06 -20.57
C HIS A 290 -9.54 0.66 -19.61
N LYS A 291 -9.96 1.89 -19.89
CA LYS A 291 -11.04 2.54 -19.17
C LYS A 291 -12.36 2.27 -19.89
N ILE A 292 -13.24 1.53 -19.23
CA ILE A 292 -14.54 1.12 -19.80
C ILE A 292 -15.68 1.57 -18.90
N SER A 293 -16.88 1.68 -19.48
CA SER A 293 -18.09 1.94 -18.69
C SER A 293 -18.46 0.67 -17.92
N PRO A 294 -18.76 0.74 -16.60
CA PRO A 294 -19.19 -0.42 -15.83
C PRO A 294 -20.40 -1.14 -16.44
N ALA A 295 -21.25 -0.42 -17.19
CA ALA A 295 -22.41 -0.99 -17.87
C ALA A 295 -22.04 -1.95 -19.02
N ALA A 296 -20.82 -1.89 -19.54
CA ALA A 296 -20.35 -2.80 -20.59
C ALA A 296 -19.90 -4.16 -20.03
N LEU A 297 -19.66 -4.28 -18.72
CA LEU A 297 -19.24 -5.54 -18.10
C LEU A 297 -20.38 -6.55 -18.10
N THR A 298 -20.09 -7.76 -18.55
CA THR A 298 -21.05 -8.87 -18.58
C THR A 298 -20.46 -10.11 -17.89
N LEU A 299 -21.32 -11.05 -17.51
CA LEU A 299 -20.89 -12.37 -17.06
C LEU A 299 -21.05 -13.38 -18.20
N ASN A 300 -20.13 -14.34 -18.30
CA ASN A 300 -20.34 -15.54 -19.10
C ASN A 300 -21.14 -16.59 -18.31
N ASP A 301 -21.45 -17.71 -18.96
CA ASP A 301 -22.24 -18.82 -18.39
C ASP A 301 -21.57 -19.47 -17.15
N GLU A 302 -20.26 -19.28 -16.99
CA GLU A 302 -19.48 -19.77 -15.85
C GLU A 302 -19.40 -18.75 -14.70
N GLY A 303 -20.04 -17.58 -14.84
CA GLY A 303 -20.02 -16.51 -13.85
C GLY A 303 -18.70 -15.72 -13.81
N ARG A 304 -17.86 -15.79 -14.86
CA ARG A 304 -16.67 -14.95 -14.99
C ARG A 304 -17.05 -13.59 -15.57
N VAL A 305 -16.53 -12.52 -14.96
CA VAL A 305 -16.72 -11.15 -15.45
C VAL A 305 -15.82 -10.91 -16.66
N GLY A 306 -16.37 -10.31 -17.70
CA GLY A 306 -15.68 -10.04 -18.96
C GLY A 306 -16.36 -8.97 -19.80
N LEU A 307 -15.79 -8.74 -20.97
CA LEU A 307 -16.33 -7.84 -21.98
C LEU A 307 -16.56 -8.63 -23.27
N ARG A 308 -17.63 -8.30 -23.99
CA ARG A 308 -17.84 -8.82 -25.34
C ARG A 308 -17.14 -7.92 -26.34
N LEU A 309 -16.28 -8.52 -27.14
CA LEU A 309 -15.49 -7.89 -28.19
C LEU A 309 -16.03 -8.27 -29.56
N VAL A 310 -15.71 -7.47 -30.57
CA VAL A 310 -15.97 -7.79 -31.99
C VAL A 310 -14.63 -7.97 -32.72
N ASP A 311 -14.41 -9.14 -33.30
CA ASP A 311 -13.23 -9.47 -34.11
C ASP A 311 -13.28 -8.82 -35.51
N ASP A 312 -12.18 -8.89 -36.26
CA ASP A 312 -12.04 -8.29 -37.60
C ASP A 312 -12.99 -8.89 -38.65
N GLU A 313 -13.58 -10.06 -38.36
CA GLU A 313 -14.63 -10.69 -39.15
C GLU A 313 -16.05 -10.41 -38.62
N ASN A 314 -16.22 -9.46 -37.71
CA ASN A 314 -17.47 -9.05 -37.07
C ASN A 314 -18.18 -10.15 -36.25
N ARG A 315 -17.42 -11.04 -35.64
CA ARG A 315 -17.92 -12.03 -34.68
C ARG A 315 -17.68 -11.61 -33.24
N VAL A 316 -18.63 -11.97 -32.39
CA VAL A 316 -18.56 -11.70 -30.95
C VAL A 316 -17.59 -12.66 -30.29
N ALA A 317 -16.65 -12.14 -29.52
CA ALA A 317 -15.73 -12.90 -28.68
C ALA A 317 -15.87 -12.47 -27.22
N PHE A 318 -15.78 -13.40 -26.27
CA PHE A 318 -15.79 -13.05 -24.85
C PHE A 318 -14.35 -12.94 -24.32
N ALA A 319 -14.00 -11.77 -23.79
CA ALA A 319 -12.71 -11.54 -23.14
C ALA A 319 -12.92 -11.47 -21.61
N PRO A 320 -12.42 -12.45 -20.83
CA PRO A 320 -12.44 -12.34 -19.37
C PRO A 320 -11.53 -11.19 -18.93
N VAL A 321 -11.99 -10.35 -18.00
CA VAL A 321 -11.23 -9.18 -17.55
C VAL A 321 -11.07 -9.13 -16.05
N THR A 322 -9.95 -8.55 -15.61
CA THR A 322 -9.70 -8.25 -14.20
C THR A 322 -9.96 -6.78 -13.93
N VAL A 323 -10.87 -6.49 -13.00
CA VAL A 323 -11.18 -5.11 -12.59
C VAL A 323 -10.06 -4.59 -11.68
N LEU A 324 -9.36 -3.54 -12.13
CA LEU A 324 -8.25 -2.92 -11.41
C LEU A 324 -8.65 -1.72 -10.51
N GLY A 325 -9.93 -1.35 -10.51
CA GLY A 325 -10.49 -0.26 -9.69
C GLY A 325 -11.42 0.68 -10.47
N GLY A 326 -12.30 1.38 -9.76
CA GLY A 326 -13.27 2.32 -10.32
C GLY A 326 -12.86 3.78 -10.10
N GLU A 327 -13.19 4.63 -11.07
CA GLU A 327 -13.14 6.10 -11.02
C GLU A 327 -14.54 6.66 -11.30
N THR A 328 -14.75 7.96 -11.08
CA THR A 328 -16.07 8.60 -11.23
C THR A 328 -16.65 8.48 -12.65
N ASP A 329 -15.79 8.37 -13.65
CA ASP A 329 -16.11 8.35 -15.08
C ASP A 329 -15.86 6.98 -15.76
N GLY A 330 -15.55 5.92 -14.99
CA GLY A 330 -15.39 4.58 -15.56
C GLY A 330 -14.70 3.58 -14.63
N VAL A 331 -14.52 2.35 -15.10
CA VAL A 331 -13.76 1.30 -14.42
C VAL A 331 -12.55 0.89 -15.26
N TRP A 332 -11.42 0.66 -14.60
CA TRP A 332 -10.21 0.18 -15.22
C TRP A 332 -10.19 -1.35 -15.26
N VAL A 333 -9.92 -1.90 -16.43
CA VAL A 333 -9.84 -3.34 -16.65
C VAL A 333 -8.53 -3.74 -17.32
N ASP A 334 -8.07 -4.94 -17.00
CA ASP A 334 -6.96 -5.65 -17.65
C ASP A 334 -7.46 -6.94 -18.29
N GLY A 335 -6.72 -7.48 -19.26
CA GLY A 335 -7.06 -8.70 -20.02
C GLY A 335 -7.54 -8.45 -21.45
N LEU A 336 -7.44 -7.21 -21.94
CA LEU A 336 -7.80 -6.84 -23.31
C LEU A 336 -6.54 -6.58 -24.18
N PRO A 337 -6.62 -6.80 -25.50
CA PRO A 337 -5.58 -6.36 -26.43
C PRO A 337 -5.40 -4.84 -26.42
N ASP A 338 -4.24 -4.33 -26.84
CA ASP A 338 -3.91 -2.90 -26.88
C ASP A 338 -5.00 -2.04 -27.53
N LYS A 339 -5.63 -2.55 -28.59
CA LYS A 339 -6.81 -1.97 -29.22
C LYS A 339 -7.92 -3.00 -29.26
N ALA A 340 -9.08 -2.66 -28.74
CA ALA A 340 -10.23 -3.56 -28.70
C ALA A 340 -11.53 -2.85 -29.09
N ARG A 341 -12.35 -3.51 -29.91
CA ARG A 341 -13.73 -3.08 -30.21
C ARG A 341 -14.68 -3.71 -29.20
N VAL A 342 -15.03 -2.96 -28.17
CA VAL A 342 -15.87 -3.41 -27.06
C VAL A 342 -17.33 -3.11 -27.36
N ILE A 343 -18.23 -4.08 -27.18
CA ILE A 343 -19.68 -3.86 -27.27
C ILE A 343 -20.15 -3.10 -26.03
N VAL A 344 -20.72 -1.90 -26.24
CA VAL A 344 -21.22 -1.02 -25.17
C VAL A 344 -22.75 -1.03 -25.05
N VAL A 345 -23.45 -1.40 -26.14
CA VAL A 345 -24.90 -1.56 -26.16
C VAL A 345 -25.26 -2.80 -26.99
N GLY A 346 -26.14 -3.65 -26.46
CA GLY A 346 -26.56 -4.90 -27.10
C GLY A 346 -25.79 -6.13 -26.63
N GLN A 347 -24.86 -5.98 -25.67
CA GLN A 347 -24.01 -7.03 -25.14
C GLN A 347 -24.80 -8.21 -24.53
N ASP A 348 -25.94 -7.98 -23.91
CA ASP A 348 -26.74 -9.04 -23.28
C ASP A 348 -27.56 -9.87 -24.29
N TYR A 349 -27.67 -9.39 -25.54
CA TYR A 349 -28.48 -10.01 -26.58
C TYR A 349 -27.68 -10.85 -27.57
N VAL A 350 -26.35 -10.92 -27.41
CA VAL A 350 -25.46 -11.60 -28.35
C VAL A 350 -24.61 -12.66 -27.66
N SER A 351 -24.41 -13.78 -28.35
CA SER A 351 -23.62 -14.92 -27.86
C SER A 351 -22.23 -14.96 -28.47
N GLU A 352 -21.30 -15.65 -27.82
CA GLU A 352 -19.96 -15.88 -28.37
C GLU A 352 -20.04 -16.63 -29.71
N GLY A 353 -19.29 -16.16 -30.71
CA GLY A 353 -19.29 -16.69 -32.08
C GLY A 353 -20.37 -16.14 -33.00
N GLU A 354 -21.34 -15.36 -32.47
CA GLU A 354 -22.41 -14.77 -33.27
C GLU A 354 -21.88 -13.65 -34.18
N THR A 355 -22.38 -13.58 -35.42
CA THR A 355 -22.03 -12.49 -36.35
C THR A 355 -22.96 -11.31 -36.12
N VAL A 356 -22.39 -10.14 -35.88
CA VAL A 356 -23.12 -8.90 -35.54
C VAL A 356 -22.82 -7.80 -36.55
N GLU A 357 -23.67 -6.79 -36.61
CA GLU A 357 -23.40 -5.56 -37.35
C GLU A 357 -22.87 -4.49 -36.37
N PRO A 358 -21.54 -4.24 -36.33
CA PRO A 358 -20.99 -3.26 -35.40
C PRO A 358 -21.24 -1.82 -35.87
N VAL A 359 -21.99 -1.07 -35.09
CA VAL A 359 -22.18 0.38 -35.26
C VAL A 359 -21.25 1.10 -34.29
N LEU A 360 -20.33 1.92 -34.81
CA LEU A 360 -19.41 2.67 -33.96
C LEU A 360 -20.18 3.67 -33.09
N ASP A 361 -19.89 3.66 -31.79
CA ASP A 361 -20.37 4.65 -30.82
C ASP A 361 -19.65 5.99 -31.09
N THR A 362 -20.11 6.69 -32.11
CA THR A 362 -19.71 8.07 -32.35
C THR A 362 -20.41 8.90 -31.28
N ALA A 363 -19.67 9.34 -30.28
CA ALA A 363 -20.17 10.31 -29.32
C ALA A 363 -20.59 11.57 -30.11
N GLU A 364 -21.89 11.75 -30.33
CA GLU A 364 -22.45 13.05 -30.65
C GLU A 364 -22.09 13.95 -29.47
N VAL A 365 -21.18 14.89 -29.72
CA VAL A 365 -20.93 16.01 -28.82
C VAL A 365 -22.22 16.82 -28.78
N ALA A 366 -23.14 16.46 -27.89
CA ALA A 366 -24.28 17.28 -27.55
C ALA A 366 -23.75 18.53 -26.85
N GLN A 367 -23.87 19.66 -27.54
CA GLN A 367 -23.59 21.01 -27.04
C GLN A 367 -24.56 21.42 -25.93
#